data_AF-A0A966YUE2-F1
#
_entry.id   AF-A0A966YUE2-F1
#
_cell.length_a   1.000
_cell.length_b   1.000
_cell.length_c   1.000
_cell.angle_alpha   90.00
_cell.angle_beta   90.00
_cell.angle_gamma   90.00
#
_symmetry.space_group_name_H-M   'P 1'
#
loop_
_entity.id
_entity.type
_entity.pdbx_description
1 polymer ?
#
loop_
_entity_poly.entity_id
_entity_poly.type
_entity_poly.pdbx_seq_one_letter_code
_entity_poly.pdbx_strand_id
1 'polypeptide(L)'
;GSEETQAGWEHHDPEVVDQRINKMDTLPFLRRALWDAELEDTVIAVVGASPRVATVWSTEIAMLFIDGGHGAEHAAADYRSWAHHVTQGGVLAIHDVFTDPADGGQAPHDEIYRPALDSGAFVEIGATGSLRLLRRQ
;
A
#
# COMPACT_ATOMS: atom_id res chain seq x y z
N GLY A 1 -3.82 4.07 7.79
CA GLY A 1 -2.41 4.49 7.90
C GLY A 1 -1.71 3.52 8.80
N SER A 2 -0.40 3.40 8.65
CA SER A 2 0.37 2.39 9.38
C SER A 2 0.40 2.65 10.88
N GLU A 3 0.43 1.59 11.68
CA GLU A 3 0.38 1.70 13.15
C GLU A 3 1.59 2.47 13.70
N GLU A 4 2.75 2.33 13.06
CA GLU A 4 3.99 3.01 13.44
C GLU A 4 3.97 4.54 13.27
N THR A 5 2.92 5.12 12.67
CA THR A 5 2.77 6.58 12.50
C THR A 5 1.92 7.24 13.59
N GLN A 6 1.33 6.43 14.49
CA GLN A 6 0.46 6.91 15.56
C GLN A 6 1.25 7.54 16.71
N ALA A 7 0.59 8.41 17.48
CA ALA A 7 1.20 9.08 18.63
C ALA A 7 1.83 8.08 19.60
N GLY A 8 3.11 8.30 19.94
CA GLY A 8 3.90 7.43 20.81
C GLY A 8 4.85 6.47 20.08
N TRP A 9 4.81 6.43 18.74
CA TRP A 9 5.76 5.67 17.91
C TRP A 9 6.87 6.54 17.34
N GLU A 10 7.98 5.92 16.92
CA GLU A 10 9.16 6.60 16.40
C GLU A 10 8.88 7.42 15.12
N HIS A 11 7.97 6.95 14.27
CA HIS A 11 7.61 7.63 13.03
C HIS A 11 6.40 8.56 13.17
N HIS A 12 6.02 8.92 14.40
CA HIS A 12 4.96 9.88 14.63
C HIS A 12 5.40 11.29 14.28
N ASP A 13 4.64 11.93 13.39
CA ASP A 13 4.78 13.35 13.09
C ASP A 13 3.65 14.15 13.79
N PRO A 14 3.99 15.04 14.74
CA PRO A 14 2.98 15.86 15.42
C PRO A 14 2.37 16.93 14.51
N GLU A 15 3.01 17.30 13.39
CA GLU A 15 2.50 18.33 12.47
C GLU A 15 1.26 17.88 11.69
N VAL A 16 1.09 16.55 11.54
CA VAL A 16 -0.07 15.96 10.86
C VAL A 16 -1.22 15.61 11.81
N VAL A 17 -1.19 16.07 13.06
CA VAL A 17 -2.27 15.85 14.03
C VAL A 17 -3.32 16.95 13.92
N ASP A 18 -4.57 16.59 13.63
CA ASP A 18 -5.72 17.48 13.74
C ASP A 18 -6.00 17.75 15.23
N GLN A 19 -5.79 18.99 15.66
CA GLN A 19 -5.95 19.42 17.05
C GLN A 19 -7.40 19.37 17.57
N ARG A 20 -8.40 19.45 16.67
CA ARG A 20 -9.82 19.44 17.05
C ARG A 20 -10.28 18.06 17.47
N ILE A 21 -9.77 17.01 16.83
CA ILE A 21 -10.17 15.62 17.10
C ILE A 21 -9.06 14.78 17.73
N ASN A 22 -7.85 15.35 17.88
CA ASN A 22 -6.66 14.71 18.44
C ASN A 22 -6.33 13.39 17.75
N LYS A 23 -6.32 13.41 16.42
CA LYS A 23 -5.96 12.26 15.57
C LYS A 23 -5.04 12.71 14.45
N MET A 24 -4.16 11.82 14.02
CA MET A 24 -3.41 11.99 12.78
C MET A 24 -4.41 12.11 11.61
N ASP A 25 -4.24 13.16 10.81
CA ASP A 25 -5.00 13.41 9.59
C ASP A 25 -4.09 13.99 8.50
N THR A 26 -3.69 13.13 7.55
CA THR A 26 -2.86 13.52 6.41
C THR A 26 -3.67 13.99 5.20
N LEU A 27 -5.02 13.90 5.25
CA LEU A 27 -5.87 14.26 4.13
C LEU A 27 -5.74 15.74 3.70
N PRO A 28 -5.63 16.72 4.62
CA PRO A 28 -5.38 18.11 4.23
C PRO A 28 -4.05 18.30 3.48
N PHE A 29 -3.03 17.52 3.81
CA PHE A 29 -1.72 17.57 3.15
C PHE A 29 -1.77 16.93 1.78
N LEU A 30 -2.40 15.75 1.66
CA LEU A 30 -2.65 15.11 0.36
C LEU A 30 -3.42 16.04 -0.59
N ARG A 31 -4.47 16.70 -0.09
CA ARG A 31 -5.27 17.62 -0.90
C ARG A 31 -4.45 18.76 -1.48
N ARG A 32 -3.55 19.35 -0.69
CA ARG A 32 -2.63 20.40 -1.12
C ARG A 32 -1.60 19.86 -2.11
N ALA A 33 -1.00 18.70 -1.82
CA ALA A 33 -0.04 18.07 -2.72
C ALA A 33 -0.62 17.80 -4.12
N LEU A 34 -1.87 17.34 -4.21
CA LEU A 34 -2.55 17.13 -5.49
C LEU A 34 -2.84 18.45 -6.23
N TRP A 35 -3.16 19.51 -5.49
CA TRP A 35 -3.35 20.85 -6.07
C TRP A 35 -2.04 21.42 -6.60
N ASP A 36 -0.98 21.40 -5.79
CA ASP A 36 0.35 21.91 -6.15
C ASP A 36 0.98 21.12 -7.31
N ALA A 37 0.61 19.85 -7.47
CA ALA A 37 1.03 19.01 -8.59
C ALA A 37 0.16 19.15 -9.85
N GLU A 38 -0.95 19.90 -9.80
CA GLU A 38 -1.91 20.06 -10.90
C GLU A 38 -2.50 18.72 -11.41
N LEU A 39 -2.73 17.76 -10.51
CA LEU A 39 -3.13 16.38 -10.85
C LEU A 39 -4.61 16.06 -10.58
N GLU A 40 -5.43 17.06 -10.28
CA GLU A 40 -6.81 16.86 -9.83
C GLU A 40 -7.72 16.18 -10.87
N ASP A 41 -7.45 16.40 -12.16
CA ASP A 41 -8.21 15.79 -13.25
C ASP A 41 -7.80 14.33 -13.53
N THR A 42 -6.71 13.86 -12.90
CA THR A 42 -6.11 12.53 -13.16
C THR A 42 -6.07 11.65 -11.92
N VAL A 43 -6.04 12.23 -10.71
CA VAL A 43 -5.91 11.49 -9.45
C VAL A 43 -7.19 11.60 -8.63
N ILE A 44 -7.77 10.44 -8.31
CA ILE A 44 -8.92 10.32 -7.41
C ILE A 44 -8.42 9.83 -6.05
N ALA A 45 -8.55 10.66 -5.02
CA ALA A 45 -8.26 10.26 -3.65
C ALA A 45 -9.46 9.56 -3.02
N VAL A 46 -9.29 8.31 -2.58
CA VAL A 46 -10.32 7.54 -1.87
C VAL A 46 -9.99 7.49 -0.39
N VAL A 47 -10.91 7.96 0.46
CA VAL A 47 -10.74 7.98 1.91
C VAL A 47 -11.59 6.89 2.55
N GLY A 48 -10.95 5.81 3.00
CA GLY A 48 -11.63 4.68 3.63
C GLY A 48 -10.67 3.59 4.09
N ALA A 49 -11.20 2.62 4.84
CA ALA A 49 -10.44 1.43 5.20
C ALA A 49 -10.30 0.53 3.96
N SER A 50 -9.06 0.11 3.66
CA SER A 50 -8.73 -0.64 2.44
C SER A 50 -9.67 -1.83 2.16
N PRO A 51 -9.91 -2.78 3.11
CA PRO A 51 -10.82 -3.89 2.86
C PRO A 51 -12.26 -3.46 2.57
N ARG A 52 -12.72 -2.33 3.14
CA ARG A 52 -14.08 -1.81 2.90
C ARG A 52 -14.20 -1.14 1.54
N VAL A 53 -13.15 -0.50 1.05
CA VAL A 53 -13.13 0.09 -0.29
C VAL A 53 -13.10 -1.02 -1.34
N ALA A 54 -12.30 -2.06 -1.12
CA ALA A 54 -12.21 -3.18 -2.04
C ALA A 54 -13.55 -3.90 -2.25
N THR A 55 -14.45 -3.96 -1.26
CA THR A 55 -15.75 -4.64 -1.43
C THR A 55 -16.69 -3.96 -2.42
N VAL A 56 -16.46 -2.69 -2.74
CA VAL A 56 -17.25 -1.92 -3.72
C VAL A 56 -16.45 -1.64 -5.00
N TRP A 57 -15.21 -2.10 -5.08
CA TRP A 57 -14.37 -1.94 -6.24
C TRP A 57 -14.71 -3.00 -7.30
N SER A 58 -14.85 -2.57 -8.56
CA SER A 58 -15.22 -3.45 -9.68
C SER A 58 -14.39 -3.23 -10.94
N THR A 59 -13.46 -2.27 -10.90
CA THR A 59 -12.64 -1.89 -12.05
C THR A 59 -11.35 -2.71 -12.06
N GLU A 60 -10.96 -3.23 -13.22
CA GLU A 60 -9.63 -3.85 -13.37
C GLU A 60 -8.51 -2.83 -13.17
N ILE A 61 -7.40 -3.30 -12.59
CA ILE A 61 -6.25 -2.47 -12.25
C ILE A 61 -5.07 -2.85 -13.13
N ALA A 62 -4.59 -1.92 -13.96
CA ALA A 62 -3.40 -2.14 -14.78
C ALA A 62 -2.11 -2.20 -13.93
N MET A 63 -2.04 -1.42 -12.85
CA MET A 63 -0.94 -1.39 -11.90
C MET A 63 -1.48 -1.15 -10.49
N LEU A 64 -1.19 -2.09 -9.58
CA LEU A 64 -1.51 -2.02 -8.16
C LEU A 64 -0.22 -1.82 -7.38
N PHE A 65 -0.17 -0.79 -6.54
CA PHE A 65 0.95 -0.55 -5.63
C PHE A 65 0.46 -0.73 -4.19
N ILE A 66 1.03 -1.69 -3.46
CA ILE A 66 0.75 -1.91 -2.05
C ILE A 66 1.90 -1.33 -1.22
N ASP A 67 1.58 -0.26 -0.49
CA ASP A 67 2.46 0.53 0.38
C ASP A 67 1.65 0.96 1.62
N GLY A 68 1.01 -0.03 2.23
CA GLY A 68 -0.01 0.13 3.28
C GLY A 68 0.56 -0.02 4.68
N GLY A 69 -0.13 -0.79 5.52
CA GLY A 69 0.35 -1.09 6.87
C GLY A 69 1.38 -2.22 6.89
N HIS A 70 2.42 -2.10 7.71
CA HIS A 70 3.49 -3.11 7.83
C HIS A 70 3.25 -4.18 8.91
N GLY A 71 2.06 -4.20 9.52
CA GLY A 71 1.61 -5.32 10.34
C GLY A 71 1.13 -6.49 9.47
N ALA A 72 1.39 -7.73 9.90
CA ALA A 72 1.03 -8.93 9.13
C ALA A 72 -0.46 -8.98 8.73
N GLU A 73 -1.36 -8.63 9.66
CA GLU A 73 -2.81 -8.58 9.36
C GLU A 73 -3.15 -7.55 8.28
N HIS A 74 -2.55 -6.36 8.34
CA HIS A 74 -2.79 -5.28 7.38
C HIS A 74 -2.25 -5.65 5.99
N ALA A 75 -1.00 -6.11 5.92
CA ALA A 75 -0.37 -6.54 4.67
C ALA A 75 -1.15 -7.69 4.00
N ALA A 76 -1.55 -8.70 4.78
CA ALA A 76 -2.35 -9.81 4.28
C ALA A 76 -3.74 -9.37 3.82
N ALA A 77 -4.38 -8.45 4.56
CA ALA A 77 -5.69 -7.92 4.21
C ALA A 77 -5.65 -7.12 2.90
N ASP A 78 -4.63 -6.29 2.69
CA ASP A 78 -4.43 -5.53 1.46
C ASP A 78 -4.20 -6.48 0.27
N TYR A 79 -3.31 -7.45 0.41
CA TYR A 79 -3.06 -8.43 -0.66
C TYR A 79 -4.32 -9.20 -1.08
N ARG A 80 -5.04 -9.77 -0.10
CA ARG A 80 -6.27 -10.53 -0.37
C ARG A 80 -7.37 -9.66 -0.99
N SER A 81 -7.46 -8.40 -0.55
CA SER A 81 -8.49 -7.47 -1.01
C SER A 81 -8.23 -6.95 -2.43
N TRP A 82 -6.97 -6.77 -2.84
CA TRP A 82 -6.65 -6.01 -4.05
C TRP A 82 -5.98 -6.81 -5.16
N ALA A 83 -5.15 -7.81 -4.85
CA ALA A 83 -4.31 -8.47 -5.87
C ALA A 83 -5.12 -9.12 -7.00
N HIS A 84 -6.32 -9.61 -6.69
CA HIS A 84 -7.20 -10.25 -7.67
C HIS A 84 -7.82 -9.26 -8.67
N HIS A 85 -7.77 -7.94 -8.42
CA HIS A 85 -8.20 -6.91 -9.37
C HIS A 85 -7.15 -6.55 -10.43
N VAL A 86 -5.89 -6.96 -10.26
CA VAL A 86 -4.82 -6.67 -11.23
C VAL A 86 -5.16 -7.33 -12.56
N THR A 87 -5.19 -6.64 -13.69
CA THR A 87 -5.53 -7.27 -14.98
C THR A 87 -4.43 -8.22 -15.46
N GLN A 88 -4.77 -9.11 -16.39
CA GLN A 88 -3.81 -9.97 -17.08
C GLN A 88 -2.66 -9.14 -17.69
N GLY A 89 -1.41 -9.49 -17.41
CA GLY A 89 -0.25 -8.70 -17.86
C GLY A 89 -0.02 -7.39 -17.09
N GLY A 90 -0.91 -7.03 -16.15
CA GLY A 90 -0.76 -5.91 -15.23
C GLY A 90 0.33 -6.16 -14.19
N VAL A 91 0.61 -5.14 -13.38
CA VAL A 91 1.72 -5.13 -12.42
C VAL A 91 1.20 -5.03 -10.98
N LEU A 92 1.70 -5.89 -10.10
CA LEU A 92 1.66 -5.74 -8.65
C LEU A 92 3.03 -5.25 -8.18
N ALA A 93 3.09 -4.03 -7.66
CA ALA A 93 4.25 -3.44 -7.02
C ALA A 93 4.08 -3.51 -5.49
N ILE A 94 5.13 -3.89 -4.77
CA ILE A 94 5.11 -4.09 -3.33
C ILE A 94 6.33 -3.39 -2.74
N HIS A 95 6.11 -2.44 -1.83
CA HIS A 95 7.19 -1.76 -1.12
C HIS A 95 7.60 -2.50 0.17
N ASP A 96 8.77 -2.15 0.71
CA ASP A 96 9.29 -2.69 1.97
C ASP A 96 9.40 -4.22 2.02
N VAL A 97 9.76 -4.82 0.89
CA VAL A 97 10.10 -6.25 0.81
C VAL A 97 11.58 -6.44 1.15
N PHE A 98 11.83 -6.92 2.36
CA PHE A 98 13.15 -7.31 2.85
C PHE A 98 13.25 -8.84 2.91
N THR A 99 14.25 -9.43 2.25
CA THR A 99 14.49 -10.89 2.30
C THR A 99 15.29 -11.30 3.53
N ASP A 100 16.06 -10.37 4.11
CA ASP A 100 16.76 -10.57 5.37
C ASP A 100 15.98 -9.85 6.49
N PRO A 101 15.54 -10.55 7.55
CA PRO A 101 14.89 -9.93 8.71
C PRO A 101 15.73 -8.87 9.43
N ALA A 102 17.06 -8.86 9.22
CA ALA A 102 17.93 -7.82 9.76
C ALA A 102 17.77 -6.46 9.04
N ASP A 103 17.27 -6.45 7.81
CA ASP A 103 17.13 -5.24 6.99
C ASP A 103 15.79 -4.53 7.20
N GLY A 104 14.79 -5.22 7.76
CA GLY A 104 13.48 -4.65 8.04
C GLY A 104 12.39 -5.65 8.40
N GLY A 105 11.20 -5.12 8.69
CA GLY A 105 10.01 -5.92 8.95
C GLY A 105 9.67 -6.85 7.79
N GLN A 106 9.13 -8.03 8.11
CA GLN A 106 8.93 -9.10 7.11
C GLN A 106 7.50 -9.16 6.54
N ALA A 107 6.55 -8.35 7.04
CA ALA A 107 5.15 -8.48 6.63
C ALA A 107 4.92 -8.33 5.11
N PRO A 108 5.50 -7.35 4.37
CA PRO A 108 5.34 -7.30 2.92
C PRO A 108 5.96 -8.51 2.20
N HIS A 109 7.06 -9.04 2.73
CA HIS A 109 7.70 -10.24 2.21
C HIS A 109 6.81 -11.48 2.40
N ASP A 110 6.37 -11.74 3.63
CA ASP A 110 5.71 -12.98 4.05
C ASP A 110 4.23 -13.02 3.68
N GLU A 111 3.53 -11.87 3.70
CA GLU A 111 2.07 -11.80 3.55
C GLU A 111 1.62 -11.37 2.14
N ILE A 112 2.53 -10.84 1.32
CA ILE A 112 2.21 -10.32 -0.02
C ILE A 112 3.12 -10.95 -1.08
N TYR A 113 4.42 -10.67 -1.00
CA TYR A 113 5.38 -11.03 -2.05
C TYR A 113 5.51 -12.54 -2.24
N ARG A 114 5.76 -13.27 -1.16
CA ARG A 114 5.91 -14.73 -1.22
C ARG A 114 4.58 -15.43 -1.60
N PRO A 115 3.42 -15.10 -1.00
CA PRO A 115 2.13 -15.63 -1.44
C PRO A 115 1.79 -15.35 -2.90
N ALA A 116 2.14 -14.17 -3.44
CA ALA A 116 1.93 -13.85 -4.86
C ALA A 116 2.73 -14.78 -5.77
N LEU A 117 4.01 -15.02 -5.45
CA LEU A 117 4.85 -15.95 -6.21
C LEU A 117 4.41 -17.40 -6.05
N ASP A 118 4.10 -17.84 -4.83
CA ASP A 118 3.63 -19.21 -4.53
C ASP A 118 2.31 -19.55 -5.22
N SER A 119 1.45 -18.56 -5.45
CA SER A 119 0.18 -18.76 -6.15
C SER A 119 0.36 -19.18 -7.61
N GLY A 120 1.52 -18.89 -8.22
CA GLY A 120 1.76 -19.05 -9.65
C GLY A 120 1.02 -18.02 -10.53
N ALA A 121 0.18 -17.15 -9.96
CA ALA A 121 -0.54 -16.11 -10.71
C ALA A 121 0.34 -14.90 -11.05
N PHE A 122 1.50 -14.76 -10.41
CA PHE A 122 2.43 -13.66 -10.59
C PHE A 122 3.85 -14.17 -10.78
N VAL A 123 4.62 -13.44 -11.60
CA VAL A 123 6.06 -13.67 -11.82
C VAL A 123 6.82 -12.38 -11.57
N GLU A 124 7.94 -12.46 -10.87
CA GLU A 124 8.81 -11.29 -10.65
C GLU A 124 9.43 -10.80 -11.96
N ILE A 125 9.33 -9.49 -12.19
CA ILE A 125 9.86 -8.81 -13.40
C ILE A 125 10.90 -7.74 -13.08
N GLY A 126 11.12 -7.39 -11.81
CA GLY A 126 12.13 -6.43 -11.42
C GLY A 126 12.16 -6.12 -9.93
N ALA A 127 13.30 -5.62 -9.47
CA ALA A 127 13.51 -5.18 -8.10
C ALA A 127 14.35 -3.88 -8.08
N THR A 128 14.09 -2.98 -7.13
CA THR A 128 14.89 -1.76 -6.90
C THR A 128 14.83 -1.41 -5.43
N GLY A 129 15.94 -1.58 -4.70
CA GLY A 129 15.90 -1.45 -3.23
C GLY A 129 14.95 -2.47 -2.60
N SER A 130 14.06 -2.02 -1.72
CA SER A 130 12.99 -2.83 -1.11
C SER A 130 11.76 -3.00 -2.02
N LEU A 131 11.67 -2.31 -3.16
CA LEU A 131 10.58 -2.46 -4.12
C LEU A 131 10.72 -3.77 -4.90
N ARG A 132 9.60 -4.51 -5.02
CA ARG A 132 9.46 -5.66 -5.93
C ARG A 132 8.32 -5.42 -6.91
N LEU A 133 8.54 -5.83 -8.16
CA LEU A 133 7.56 -5.73 -9.25
C LEU A 133 7.22 -7.13 -9.76
N LEU A 134 5.94 -7.46 -9.71
CA LEU A 134 5.40 -8.74 -10.16
C LEU A 134 4.41 -8.53 -11.31
N ARG A 135 4.51 -9.31 -12.39
CA ARG A 135 3.55 -9.31 -13.51
C ARG A 135 2.54 -10.42 -13.36
N ARG A 136 1.25 -10.09 -13.51
CA ARG A 136 0.18 -11.07 -13.52
C ARG A 136 0.23 -11.92 -14.81
N GLN A 137 0.23 -13.24 -14.62
CA GLN A 137 0.22 -14.27 -15.67
C GLN A 137 -1.19 -14.73 -16.00
#